data_AF-A0A2G8B888-F1
#
_entry.id   AF-A0A2G8B888-F1
#
_cell.length_a   1.000
_cell.length_b   1.000
_cell.length_c   1.000
_cell.angle_alpha   90.00
_cell.angle_beta   90.00
_cell.angle_gamma   90.00
#
_symmetry.space_group_name_H-M   'P 1'
#
loop_
_entity.id
_entity.type
_entity.pdbx_description
1 polymer ?
#
loop_
_entity_poly.entity_id
_entity_poly.type
_entity_poly.pdbx_seq_one_letter_code
_entity_poly.pdbx_strand_id
1 'polypeptide(L)' 'MNTQAHDGHQPHIEISKGNPTDEELAALIAVLGSIGGGPAEPTQPERNMWGHPVDKLRYPVFSWQRVTLLERIHMRR' A
#
# COMPACT_ATOMS: atom_id res chain seq x y z
N MET A 1 -37.86 0.46 -21.83
CA MET A 1 -36.80 -0.35 -21.20
C MET A 1 -35.61 0.54 -20.89
N ASN A 2 -35.31 0.80 -19.61
CA ASN A 2 -34.00 0.58 -19.00
C ASN A 2 -34.13 0.84 -17.50
N THR A 3 -34.10 -0.25 -16.75
CA THR A 3 -34.08 -0.34 -15.28
C THR A 3 -32.62 -0.35 -14.85
N GLN A 4 -32.25 0.38 -13.79
CA GLN A 4 -31.53 -0.12 -12.60
C GLN A 4 -31.76 0.91 -11.48
N ALA A 5 -32.59 0.55 -10.50
CA ALA A 5 -32.75 1.31 -9.26
C ALA A 5 -31.58 0.98 -8.33
N HIS A 6 -30.86 2.01 -7.86
CA HIS A 6 -29.89 1.86 -6.79
C HIS A 6 -30.65 1.74 -5.47
N ASP A 7 -30.72 0.54 -4.89
CA ASP A 7 -31.25 0.36 -3.53
C ASP A 7 -30.47 1.25 -2.56
N GLY A 8 -31.21 2.15 -1.90
CA GLY A 8 -30.69 3.39 -1.32
C GLY A 8 -29.88 3.19 -0.04
N HIS A 9 -28.57 3.05 -0.17
CA HIS A 9 -27.65 3.28 0.95
C HIS A 9 -27.40 4.78 1.08
N GLN A 10 -28.03 5.44 2.05
CA GLN A 10 -27.73 6.84 2.34
C GLN A 10 -26.28 6.98 2.81
N PRO A 11 -25.57 8.06 2.46
CA PRO A 11 -24.24 8.31 3.00
C PRO A 11 -24.34 8.49 4.52
N HIS A 12 -23.61 7.67 5.28
CA HIS A 12 -23.63 7.70 6.75
C HIS A 12 -22.67 8.76 7.33
N ILE A 13 -22.02 9.54 6.46
CA ILE A 13 -21.05 10.57 6.83
C ILE A 13 -21.41 11.84 6.07
N GLU A 14 -21.55 12.94 6.81
CA GLU A 14 -21.80 14.27 6.25
C GLU A 14 -20.51 15.09 6.20
N ILE A 15 -20.29 15.79 5.09
CA ILE A 15 -19.15 16.69 4.92
C ILE A 15 -19.57 18.06 5.44
N SER A 16 -19.16 18.41 6.65
CA SER A 16 -19.47 19.74 7.22
C SER A 16 -18.66 20.88 6.57
N LYS A 17 -17.44 20.61 6.10
CA LYS A 17 -16.56 21.59 5.43
C LYS A 17 -15.76 20.93 4.31
N GLY A 18 -16.14 21.21 3.06
CA GLY A 18 -15.55 20.55 1.88
C GLY A 18 -14.83 21.49 0.90
N ASN A 19 -14.87 22.80 1.12
CA ASN A 19 -14.23 23.80 0.25
C ASN A 19 -13.20 24.60 1.07
N PRO A 20 -11.99 24.06 1.30
CA PRO A 20 -10.94 24.78 2.02
C PRO A 20 -10.50 26.03 1.25
N THR A 21 -10.00 27.03 1.96
CA THR A 21 -9.37 28.19 1.32
C THR A 21 -7.96 27.84 0.84
N ASP A 22 -7.41 28.63 -0.09
CA ASP A 22 -6.03 28.46 -0.57
C ASP A 22 -5.01 28.53 0.57
N GLU A 23 -5.27 29.35 1.59
CA GLU A 23 -4.45 29.47 2.80
C GLU A 23 -4.47 28.18 3.64
N GLU A 24 -5.65 27.59 3.85
CA GLU A 24 -5.81 26.33 4.59
C GLU A 24 -5.12 25.17 3.85
N LEU A 25 -5.23 25.13 2.52
CA LEU A 25 -4.54 24.15 1.69
C LEU A 25 -3.03 24.31 1.77
N ALA A 26 -2.53 25.55 1.69
CA ALA A 26 -1.11 25.85 1.82
C ALA A 26 -0.56 25.45 3.19
N ALA A 27 -1.29 25.74 4.27
CA ALA A 27 -0.92 25.35 5.62
C ALA A 27 -0.81 23.81 5.77
N LEU A 28 -1.77 23.06 5.22
CA LEU A 28 -1.73 21.59 5.22
C LEU A 28 -0.49 21.06 4.49
N ILE A 29 -0.22 21.58 3.28
CA ILE A 29 0.95 21.17 2.48
C ILE A 29 2.25 21.48 3.22
N ALA A 30 2.36 22.66 3.85
CA ALA A 30 3.54 23.05 4.62
C ALA A 30 3.80 22.08 5.79
N VAL A 31 2.76 21.70 6.53
CA VAL A 31 2.86 20.71 7.61
C VAL A 31 3.29 19.35 7.07
N LEU A 32 2.63 18.83 6.03
CA LEU A 32 2.98 17.54 5.45
C LEU A 32 4.40 17.51 4.88
N GLY A 33 4.82 18.59 4.22
CA GLY A 33 6.18 18.76 3.71
C GLY A 33 7.23 18.81 4.81
N SER A 34 6.89 19.37 5.98
CA SER A 34 7.80 19.41 7.13
C SER A 34 8.02 18.04 7.79
N ILE A 35 7.09 17.09 7.62
CA ILE A 35 7.19 15.73 8.16
C ILE A 35 8.18 14.86 7.35
N GLY A 36 8.42 15.21 6.09
CA GLY A 36 9.40 14.53 5.23
C GLY A 36 10.82 14.72 5.76
N GLY A 37 11.31 13.75 6.55
CA GLY A 37 12.71 13.70 6.95
C GLY A 37 13.63 13.70 5.73
N GLY A 38 14.78 14.38 5.85
CA GLY A 38 15.83 14.37 4.83
C GLY A 38 16.25 12.95 4.44
N PRO A 39 16.93 12.76 3.30
CA PRO A 39 17.32 11.44 2.83
C PRO A 39 18.01 10.69 3.97
N ALA A 40 17.38 9.60 4.41
CA ALA A 40 17.98 8.73 5.41
C ALA A 40 19.37 8.33 4.90
N GLU A 41 20.37 8.50 5.75
CA GLU A 41 21.71 7.96 5.48
C GLU A 41 21.53 6.51 5.04
N PRO A 42 22.18 6.04 3.95
CA PRO A 42 21.88 4.74 3.34
C PRO A 42 22.21 3.63 4.34
N THR A 43 21.23 3.34 5.18
CA THR A 43 21.24 2.27 6.14
C THR A 43 20.99 1.01 5.33
N GLN A 44 21.59 -0.10 5.73
CA GLN A 44 21.25 -1.38 5.09
C GLN A 44 19.72 -1.51 5.14
N PRO A 45 19.05 -1.73 4.00
CA PRO A 45 17.60 -1.82 3.98
C PRO A 45 17.19 -2.91 4.96
N GLU A 46 16.20 -2.60 5.80
CA GLU A 46 15.62 -3.60 6.69
C GLU A 46 15.24 -4.84 5.88
N ARG A 47 15.45 -6.02 6.45
CA ARG A 47 15.23 -7.28 5.75
C ARG A 47 13.77 -7.41 5.31
N ASN A 48 13.48 -7.03 4.07
CA ASN A 48 12.15 -7.07 3.51
C ASN A 48 11.88 -8.44 2.85
N MET A 49 11.08 -9.25 3.52
CA MET A 49 10.65 -10.56 3.01
C MET A 49 9.41 -10.46 2.10
N TRP A 50 8.84 -9.26 1.93
CA TRP A 50 7.67 -9.07 1.08
C TRP A 50 8.05 -8.94 -0.38
N GLY A 51 7.36 -9.69 -1.23
CA GLY A 51 7.44 -9.54 -2.68
C GLY A 51 8.72 -10.11 -3.29
N HIS A 52 9.35 -11.09 -2.63
CA HIS A 52 10.49 -11.78 -3.20
C HIS A 52 10.06 -12.43 -4.53
N PRO A 53 10.89 -12.44 -5.59
CA PRO A 53 10.50 -13.01 -6.88
C PRO A 53 9.93 -14.43 -6.79
N VAL A 54 10.40 -15.22 -5.81
CA VAL A 54 9.91 -16.58 -5.52
C VAL A 54 8.40 -16.65 -5.24
N ASP A 55 7.83 -15.61 -4.61
CA ASP A 55 6.42 -15.56 -4.23
C ASP A 55 5.51 -15.36 -5.44
N LYS A 56 6.07 -14.82 -6.53
CA LYS A 56 5.35 -14.54 -7.77
C LYS A 56 5.30 -15.76 -8.71
N LEU A 57 6.09 -16.82 -8.47
CA LEU A 57 6.09 -18.00 -9.34
C LEU A 57 4.87 -18.89 -9.08
N ARG A 58 4.12 -19.14 -10.16
CA ARG A 58 3.01 -20.11 -10.17
C ARG A 58 3.51 -21.48 -10.59
N TYR A 59 4.10 -22.19 -9.64
CA TYR A 59 4.37 -23.61 -9.80
C TYR A 59 3.30 -24.45 -9.10
N PRO A 60 3.05 -25.68 -9.57
CA PRO A 60 2.27 -26.66 -8.81
C PRO A 60 2.84 -26.82 -7.39
N VAL A 61 1.96 -27.06 -6.41
CA VAL A 61 2.35 -27.14 -4.98
C VAL A 61 3.40 -28.22 -4.70
N PHE A 62 3.43 -29.28 -5.51
CA PHE A 62 4.39 -30.40 -5.44
C PHE A 62 5.67 -30.17 -6.24
N SER A 63 5.86 -28.99 -6.85
CA SER A 63 7.07 -28.70 -7.61
C SER A 63 8.28 -28.57 -6.70
N TRP A 64 9.26 -29.45 -6.91
CA TRP A 64 10.55 -29.39 -6.23
C TRP A 64 11.30 -28.06 -6.46
N GLN A 65 11.07 -27.39 -7.60
CA GLN A 65 11.62 -26.06 -7.85
C GLN A 65 11.03 -25.01 -6.88
N ARG A 66 9.72 -25.07 -6.62
CA ARG A 66 9.04 -24.18 -5.66
C ARG A 66 9.51 -24.43 -4.23
N VAL A 67 9.56 -25.70 -3.81
CA VAL A 67 10.00 -26.10 -2.46
C VAL A 67 11.42 -25.61 -2.19
N THR A 68 12.35 -25.90 -3.09
CA THR A 68 13.76 -25.52 -2.95
C THR A 68 13.97 -24.02 -2.88
N LEU A 69 13.32 -23.25 -3.77
CA LEU A 69 13.47 -21.80 -3.81
C LEU A 69 12.85 -21.14 -2.58
N LEU A 70 11.68 -21.60 -2.13
CA LEU A 70 11.02 -21.06 -0.95
C LEU A 70 11.84 -21.30 0.32
N GLU A 71 12.39 -22.51 0.50
CA GLU A 71 13.24 -22.86 1.63
C GLU A 71 14.53 -22.01 1.68
N ARG A 72 15.22 -21.88 0.53
CA ARG A 72 16.46 -21.09 0.46
C ARG A 72 16.26 -19.62 0.79
N ILE A 73 15.15 -19.03 0.36
CA ILE A 73 14.87 -17.61 0.52
C ILE A 73 14.30 -17.29 1.90
N HIS A 74 13.37 -18.12 2.41
CA HIS A 74 12.63 -17.79 3.62
C HIS A 74 13.13 -18.48 4.87
N MET A 75 13.67 -19.71 4.76
CA MET A 75 13.98 -20.54 5.92
C MET A 75 15.44 -20.51 6.34
N ARG A 76 16.35 -20.14 5.44
CA ARG A 76 17.79 -20.06 5.76
C ARG A 76 18.08 -18.77 6.54
N ARG A 77 18.57 -18.91 7.77
CA ARG A 77 19.11 -17.82 8.60
C ARG A 77 20.61 -17.72 8.43
#